data_AF-A0A2S6GIY5-F1
#
_entry.id   AF-A0A2S6GIY5-F1
#
_cell.length_a   1.000
_cell.length_b   1.000
_cell.length_c   1.000
_cell.angle_alpha   90.00
_cell.angle_beta   90.00
_cell.angle_gamma   90.00
#
_symmetry.space_group_name_H-M   'P 1'
#
loop_
_entity.id
_entity.type
_entity.pdbx_description
1 polymer ?
#
loop_
_entity_poly.entity_id
_entity_poly.type
_entity_poly.pdbx_seq_one_letter_code
_entity_poly.pdbx_strand_id
1 'polypeptide(L)'
;MARQPEPVRVTGTLDSPSRWLWLVKWLLLLPHLLVLAALWLGFVLVVVVAFFAILVTGRYPRPLFDYTTGVLRWSWRVHYYGYAALGTDRYPPFTLADVPDYPARLHIAYPERLSRGLVLVKWILAVPHYLVVGLLAGGGLWLAGNADTGGFHWGAGGLVGVLTLVAGVVLLVRGEYPTSLHDLVVGLDRWVLRVAAYTALLTDRYPPFRLDLGADETGAPAETPHADVAPAVSPRPGWTPGRVVAMVVGVVVALSAVGLLTGGIGLVVADRGYRDQDGYLHTATREATSNGYAVVVEHVDLARGTGWPWMARAVGEVSIRVDAGERPVFVGLAPAARARGYLTGVDRTVLGSVTMPMHNGVNTRDITGDAPRTPPAAQSFWTVTGTGSGVVRLDWTPIEGDWTVVLMNADASAGVDARVSIGATAPALPWLAAGLFTAGAVLLAGGVALVVGAARRATPNHPLRTAQVDDEEEDHVRK
;
A
#
# COMPACT_ATOMS: atom_id res chain seq x y z
N MET A 1 -15.45 -33.41 29.82
CA MET A 1 -16.26 -32.25 29.38
C MET A 1 -16.31 -32.24 27.86
N ALA A 2 -17.46 -32.54 27.26
CA ALA A 2 -17.63 -32.44 25.81
C ALA A 2 -17.50 -30.96 25.38
N ARG A 3 -16.59 -30.64 24.45
CA ARG A 3 -16.44 -29.28 23.92
C ARG A 3 -17.71 -28.91 23.18
N GLN A 4 -18.31 -27.77 23.54
CA GLN A 4 -19.45 -27.23 22.78
C GLN A 4 -19.02 -26.89 21.35
N PRO A 5 -19.89 -27.13 20.35
CA PRO A 5 -19.59 -26.83 18.96
C PRO A 5 -19.24 -25.36 18.76
N GLU A 6 -18.20 -25.09 17.97
CA GLU A 6 -17.79 -23.72 17.65
C GLU A 6 -18.89 -23.02 16.82
N PRO A 7 -19.35 -21.82 17.22
CA PRO A 7 -20.51 -21.17 16.59
C PRO A 7 -20.23 -20.62 15.19
N VAL A 8 -18.96 -20.45 14.82
CA VAL A 8 -18.52 -19.95 13.52
C VAL A 8 -17.48 -20.92 12.98
N ARG A 9 -17.82 -21.63 11.89
CA ARG A 9 -16.94 -22.59 11.22
C ARG A 9 -16.61 -22.10 9.83
N VAL A 10 -15.32 -22.06 9.51
CA VAL A 10 -14.82 -21.63 8.19
C VAL A 10 -13.97 -22.75 7.60
N THR A 11 -14.34 -23.20 6.40
CA THR A 11 -13.58 -24.21 5.66
C THR A 11 -13.07 -23.63 4.34
N GLY A 12 -11.87 -24.03 3.94
CA GLY A 12 -11.25 -23.70 2.67
C GLY A 12 -10.44 -24.90 2.19
N THR A 13 -11.02 -25.74 1.34
CA THR A 13 -10.34 -26.92 0.78
C THR A 13 -9.60 -26.54 -0.49
N LEU A 14 -8.31 -26.84 -0.59
CA LEU A 14 -7.51 -26.51 -1.78
C LEU A 14 -8.03 -27.30 -2.99
N ASP A 15 -8.31 -26.60 -4.10
CA ASP A 15 -8.94 -27.17 -5.30
C ASP A 15 -8.05 -26.90 -6.53
N SER A 16 -6.85 -27.51 -6.50
CA SER A 16 -5.84 -27.55 -7.58
C SER A 16 -5.81 -26.30 -8.48
N PRO A 17 -5.46 -25.12 -7.93
CA PRO A 17 -5.46 -23.88 -8.71
C PRO A 17 -4.43 -23.93 -9.84
N SER A 18 -4.77 -23.33 -10.98
CA SER A 18 -3.89 -23.31 -12.14
C SER A 18 -2.72 -22.32 -11.97
N ARG A 19 -1.65 -22.61 -12.72
CA ARG A 19 -0.37 -21.89 -12.65
C ARG A 19 -0.48 -20.41 -13.00
N TRP A 20 -1.34 -20.07 -13.95
CA TRP A 20 -1.35 -18.76 -14.62
C TRP A 20 -2.65 -17.97 -14.41
N LEU A 21 -3.80 -18.62 -14.14
CA LEU A 21 -5.08 -17.91 -14.11
C LEU A 21 -5.12 -16.83 -13.04
N TRP A 22 -4.42 -17.00 -11.92
CA TRP A 22 -4.36 -15.99 -10.87
C TRP A 22 -3.83 -14.63 -11.31
N LEU A 23 -3.14 -14.51 -12.46
CA LEU A 23 -2.73 -13.22 -13.04
C LEU A 23 -3.90 -12.46 -13.70
N VAL A 24 -4.96 -13.16 -14.11
CA VAL A 24 -6.09 -12.60 -14.88
C VAL A 24 -7.39 -12.59 -14.07
N LYS A 25 -7.50 -13.43 -13.04
CA LYS A 25 -8.71 -13.56 -12.19
C LYS A 25 -9.18 -12.24 -11.57
N TRP A 26 -8.29 -11.26 -11.33
CA TRP A 26 -8.70 -9.96 -10.79
C TRP A 26 -9.77 -9.28 -11.67
N LEU A 27 -9.74 -9.50 -12.99
CA LEU A 27 -10.74 -8.93 -13.89
C LEU A 27 -12.12 -9.55 -13.67
N LEU A 28 -12.16 -10.87 -13.43
CA LEU A 28 -13.38 -11.62 -13.14
C LEU A 28 -13.96 -11.31 -11.74
N LEU A 29 -13.19 -10.66 -10.87
CA LEU A 29 -13.68 -10.17 -9.59
C LEU A 29 -14.48 -8.87 -9.72
N LEU A 30 -14.34 -8.09 -10.80
CA LEU A 30 -15.02 -6.80 -10.92
C LEU A 30 -16.55 -6.87 -10.75
N PRO A 31 -17.28 -7.80 -11.39
CA PRO A 31 -18.73 -7.90 -11.21
C PRO A 31 -19.10 -8.29 -9.77
N HIS A 32 -18.28 -9.10 -9.12
CA HIS A 32 -18.47 -9.49 -7.71
C HIS A 32 -18.30 -8.30 -6.77
N LEU A 33 -17.24 -7.51 -6.97
CA LEU A 33 -16.94 -6.34 -6.14
C LEU A 33 -18.05 -5.30 -6.24
N LEU A 34 -18.62 -5.08 -7.43
CA LEU A 34 -19.73 -4.16 -7.62
C LEU A 34 -20.97 -4.57 -6.81
N VAL A 35 -21.37 -5.85 -6.90
CA VAL A 35 -22.55 -6.33 -6.17
C VAL A 35 -22.29 -6.42 -4.67
N LEU A 36 -21.11 -6.91 -4.27
CA LEU A 36 -20.73 -6.96 -2.86
C LEU A 36 -20.66 -5.56 -2.25
N ALA A 37 -20.21 -4.53 -2.96
CA ALA A 37 -20.20 -3.16 -2.45
C ALA A 37 -21.63 -2.71 -2.06
N ALA A 38 -22.62 -2.95 -2.92
CA ALA A 38 -24.01 -2.64 -2.61
C ALA A 38 -24.56 -3.47 -1.43
N LEU A 39 -24.18 -4.76 -1.36
CA LEU A 39 -24.57 -5.63 -0.25
C LEU A 39 -23.91 -5.25 1.08
N TRP A 40 -22.67 -4.79 1.07
CA TRP A 40 -21.98 -4.32 2.28
C TRP A 40 -22.61 -3.03 2.83
N LEU A 41 -23.14 -2.16 1.97
CA LEU A 41 -23.93 -1.01 2.42
C LEU A 41 -25.20 -1.46 3.16
N GLY A 42 -25.93 -2.43 2.60
CA GLY A 42 -27.07 -3.03 3.27
C GLY A 42 -26.69 -3.78 4.55
N PHE A 43 -25.52 -4.43 4.58
CA PHE A 43 -25.00 -5.14 5.75
C PHE A 43 -24.84 -4.21 6.95
N VAL A 44 -24.24 -3.04 6.74
CA VAL A 44 -24.07 -2.04 7.81
C VAL A 44 -25.43 -1.60 8.36
N LEU A 45 -26.37 -1.26 7.48
CA LEU A 45 -27.73 -0.85 7.88
C LEU A 45 -28.43 -1.97 8.68
N VAL A 46 -28.31 -3.21 8.22
CA VAL A 46 -28.91 -4.37 8.90
C VAL A 46 -28.29 -4.61 10.27
N VAL A 47 -26.98 -4.46 10.43
CA VAL A 47 -26.31 -4.58 11.74
C VAL A 47 -26.79 -3.50 12.72
N VAL A 48 -27.04 -2.27 12.25
CA VAL A 48 -27.61 -1.20 13.08
C VAL A 48 -29.04 -1.55 13.51
N VAL A 49 -29.89 -2.05 12.61
CA VAL A 49 -31.24 -2.49 12.97
C VAL A 49 -31.20 -3.69 13.93
N ALA A 50 -30.30 -4.64 13.69
CA ALA A 50 -30.09 -5.81 14.54
C ALA A 50 -29.61 -5.40 15.94
N PHE A 51 -28.74 -4.39 16.05
CA PHE A 51 -28.29 -3.82 17.33
C PHE A 51 -29.48 -3.42 18.21
N PHE A 52 -30.39 -2.59 17.67
CA PHE A 52 -31.57 -2.16 18.43
C PHE A 52 -32.53 -3.33 18.71
N ALA A 53 -32.72 -4.23 17.74
CA ALA A 53 -33.55 -5.41 17.92
C ALA A 53 -33.03 -6.32 19.06
N ILE A 54 -31.72 -6.55 19.13
CA ILE A 54 -31.10 -7.35 20.19
C ILE A 54 -31.16 -6.60 21.51
N LEU A 55 -30.92 -5.29 21.54
CA LEU A 55 -30.99 -4.50 22.77
C LEU A 55 -32.37 -4.60 23.45
N VAL A 56 -33.45 -4.51 22.65
CA VAL A 56 -34.84 -4.57 23.14
C VAL A 56 -35.27 -6.02 23.41
N THR A 57 -35.05 -6.92 22.46
CA THR A 57 -35.66 -8.27 22.50
C THR A 57 -34.71 -9.34 23.03
N GLY A 58 -33.40 -9.13 22.95
CA GLY A 58 -32.37 -10.15 23.16
C GLY A 58 -32.25 -11.16 22.01
N ARG A 59 -32.83 -10.89 20.84
CA ARG A 59 -32.83 -11.79 19.68
C ARG A 59 -32.41 -11.08 18.41
N TYR A 60 -31.67 -11.80 17.56
CA TYR A 60 -31.34 -11.37 16.21
C TYR A 60 -32.48 -11.75 15.26
N PRO A 61 -33.19 -10.82 14.60
CA PRO A 61 -34.26 -11.17 13.68
C PRO A 61 -33.77 -12.10 12.55
N ARG A 62 -34.47 -13.23 12.31
CA ARG A 62 -34.04 -14.26 11.35
C ARG A 62 -33.71 -13.72 9.95
N PRO A 63 -34.55 -12.89 9.29
CA PRO A 63 -34.23 -12.39 7.96
C PRO A 63 -32.95 -11.54 7.91
N LEU A 64 -32.70 -10.77 8.97
CA LEU A 64 -31.49 -9.94 9.09
C LEU A 64 -30.25 -10.80 9.30
N PHE A 65 -30.37 -11.87 10.09
CA PHE A 65 -29.30 -12.85 10.31
C PHE A 65 -28.95 -13.59 9.01
N ASP A 66 -29.97 -14.03 8.26
CA ASP A 66 -29.78 -14.76 7.01
C ASP A 66 -29.11 -13.89 5.95
N TYR A 67 -29.49 -12.61 5.87
CA TYR A 67 -28.85 -11.63 4.99
C TYR A 67 -27.38 -11.41 5.37
N THR A 68 -27.09 -11.05 6.62
CA THR A 68 -25.71 -10.77 7.08
C THR A 68 -24.79 -11.98 6.94
N THR A 69 -25.27 -13.16 7.34
CA THR A 69 -24.54 -14.42 7.15
C THR A 69 -24.30 -14.71 5.67
N GLY A 70 -25.30 -14.44 4.82
CA GLY A 70 -25.19 -14.62 3.38
C GLY A 70 -24.15 -13.71 2.74
N VAL A 71 -24.07 -12.44 3.16
CA VAL A 71 -23.05 -11.50 2.67
C VAL A 71 -21.65 -11.94 3.08
N LEU A 72 -21.46 -12.42 4.31
CA LEU A 72 -20.18 -12.98 4.76
C LEU A 72 -19.80 -14.26 4.01
N ARG A 73 -20.77 -15.16 3.75
CA ARG A 73 -20.54 -16.38 2.95
C ARG A 73 -20.07 -16.06 1.54
N TRP A 74 -20.75 -15.11 0.89
CA TRP A 74 -20.38 -14.72 -0.46
C TRP A 74 -19.03 -14.00 -0.48
N SER A 75 -18.79 -13.11 0.48
CA SER A 75 -17.49 -12.46 0.66
C SER A 75 -16.38 -13.50 0.82
N TRP A 76 -16.57 -14.53 1.64
CA TRP A 76 -15.58 -15.61 1.81
C TRP A 76 -15.27 -16.34 0.50
N ARG A 77 -16.30 -16.71 -0.29
CA ARG A 77 -16.10 -17.35 -1.60
C ARG A 77 -15.28 -16.48 -2.55
N VAL A 78 -15.59 -15.19 -2.61
CA VAL A 78 -14.88 -14.22 -3.46
C VAL A 78 -13.43 -14.04 -3.02
N HIS A 79 -13.19 -13.92 -1.70
CA HIS A 79 -11.83 -13.83 -1.14
C HIS A 79 -11.02 -15.10 -1.40
N TYR A 80 -11.63 -16.28 -1.24
CA TYR A 80 -10.96 -17.57 -1.44
C TYR A 80 -10.56 -17.80 -2.90
N TYR A 81 -11.38 -17.36 -3.86
CA TYR A 81 -11.07 -17.35 -5.29
C TYR A 81 -10.01 -16.29 -5.66
N GLY A 82 -10.07 -15.12 -5.01
CA GLY A 82 -9.24 -13.96 -5.28
C GLY A 82 -7.91 -13.92 -4.51
N TYR A 83 -7.34 -12.73 -4.36
CA TYR A 83 -5.99 -12.50 -3.81
C TYR A 83 -5.90 -12.56 -2.29
N ALA A 84 -6.97 -12.97 -1.61
CA ALA A 84 -6.89 -13.28 -0.19
C ALA A 84 -6.46 -14.73 0.06
N ALA A 85 -6.76 -15.69 -0.83
CA ALA A 85 -6.25 -17.06 -0.68
C ALA A 85 -5.73 -17.74 -1.97
N LEU A 86 -6.23 -17.38 -3.16
CA LEU A 86 -5.94 -18.09 -4.41
C LEU A 86 -6.14 -19.62 -4.32
N GLY A 87 -7.15 -20.05 -3.54
CA GLY A 87 -7.34 -21.46 -3.18
C GLY A 87 -8.18 -22.30 -4.16
N THR A 88 -8.83 -21.66 -5.13
CA THR A 88 -9.66 -22.34 -6.16
C THR A 88 -9.72 -21.55 -7.46
N ASP A 89 -9.90 -22.26 -8.58
CA ASP A 89 -10.21 -21.69 -9.89
C ASP A 89 -11.71 -21.68 -10.21
N ARG A 90 -12.56 -22.27 -9.35
CA ARG A 90 -14.02 -22.27 -9.54
C ARG A 90 -14.58 -20.88 -9.31
N TYR A 91 -15.17 -20.29 -10.34
CA TYR A 91 -15.77 -18.96 -10.28
C TYR A 91 -16.88 -18.92 -9.21
N PRO A 92 -16.89 -17.93 -8.28
CA PRO A 92 -17.87 -17.88 -7.22
C PRO A 92 -19.30 -17.68 -7.76
N PRO A 93 -20.31 -18.42 -7.27
CA PRO A 93 -21.70 -18.19 -7.64
C PRO A 93 -22.26 -16.93 -6.96
N PHE A 94 -23.08 -16.17 -7.70
CA PHE A 94 -23.80 -14.97 -7.24
C PHE A 94 -25.00 -15.34 -6.36
N THR A 95 -24.72 -15.83 -5.17
CA THR A 95 -25.76 -16.24 -4.22
C THR A 95 -25.36 -15.88 -2.79
N LEU A 96 -26.34 -15.66 -1.92
CA LEU A 96 -26.16 -15.51 -0.48
C LEU A 96 -26.33 -16.85 0.25
N ALA A 97 -26.89 -17.86 -0.43
CA ALA A 97 -27.09 -19.18 0.13
C ALA A 97 -25.76 -19.91 0.39
N ASP A 98 -25.85 -20.97 1.18
CA ASP A 98 -24.77 -21.93 1.28
C ASP A 98 -24.67 -22.75 -0.02
N VAL A 99 -23.45 -23.13 -0.40
CA VAL A 99 -23.18 -23.90 -1.61
C VAL A 99 -22.33 -25.10 -1.20
N PRO A 100 -22.94 -26.27 -0.94
CA PRO A 100 -22.26 -27.40 -0.31
C PRO A 100 -21.01 -27.89 -1.04
N ASP A 101 -21.03 -27.85 -2.38
CA ASP A 101 -19.97 -28.35 -3.25
C ASP A 101 -18.86 -27.32 -3.55
N TYR A 102 -18.97 -26.10 -3.01
CA TYR A 102 -17.97 -25.06 -3.20
C TYR A 102 -16.84 -25.19 -2.16
N PRO A 103 -15.56 -25.04 -2.55
CA PRO A 103 -14.42 -25.30 -1.65
C PRO A 103 -14.29 -24.33 -0.47
N ALA A 104 -14.92 -23.16 -0.53
CA ALA A 104 -14.94 -22.15 0.53
C ALA A 104 -16.32 -22.07 1.18
N ARG A 105 -16.45 -22.49 2.44
CA ARG A 105 -17.72 -22.47 3.18
C ARG A 105 -17.60 -21.75 4.51
N LEU A 106 -18.67 -21.04 4.86
CA LEU A 106 -18.84 -20.34 6.13
C LEU A 106 -20.18 -20.74 6.73
N HIS A 107 -20.13 -21.38 7.89
CA HIS A 107 -21.31 -21.74 8.67
C HIS A 107 -21.31 -20.97 9.99
N ILE A 108 -22.38 -20.22 10.22
CA ILE A 108 -22.61 -19.50 11.47
C ILE A 108 -23.90 -20.06 12.07
N ALA A 109 -23.80 -20.61 13.27
CA ALA A 109 -24.96 -21.10 14.01
C ALA A 109 -25.82 -19.93 14.47
N TYR A 110 -27.14 -20.02 14.26
CA TYR A 110 -28.05 -18.98 14.71
C TYR A 110 -28.13 -18.95 16.24
N PRO A 111 -27.86 -17.82 16.91
CA PRO A 111 -28.00 -17.71 18.36
C PRO A 111 -29.46 -17.54 18.77
N GLU A 112 -30.01 -18.43 19.60
CA GLU A 112 -31.41 -18.28 20.06
C GLU A 112 -31.62 -17.07 20.96
N ARG A 113 -30.58 -16.67 21.71
CA ARG A 113 -30.54 -15.47 22.55
C ARG A 113 -29.16 -14.84 22.52
N LEU A 114 -29.13 -13.51 22.56
CA LEU A 114 -27.93 -12.70 22.65
C LEU A 114 -28.01 -11.77 23.88
N SER A 115 -26.86 -11.45 24.45
CA SER A 115 -26.74 -10.57 25.62
C SER A 115 -26.97 -9.11 25.26
N ARG A 116 -27.98 -8.51 25.88
CA ARG A 116 -28.41 -7.12 25.63
C ARG A 116 -27.32 -6.11 25.97
N GLY A 117 -26.65 -6.29 27.11
CA GLY A 117 -25.59 -5.38 27.57
C GLY A 117 -24.29 -5.57 26.79
N LEU A 118 -23.98 -6.80 26.40
CA LEU A 118 -22.72 -7.11 25.71
C LEU A 118 -22.67 -6.44 24.33
N VAL A 119 -23.80 -6.30 23.64
CA VAL A 119 -23.93 -5.59 22.36
C VAL A 119 -23.40 -4.14 22.41
N LEU A 120 -23.50 -3.44 23.54
CA LEU A 120 -22.98 -2.07 23.71
C LEU A 120 -21.45 -2.03 23.74
N VAL A 121 -20.82 -3.10 24.24
CA VAL A 121 -19.37 -3.14 24.52
C VAL A 121 -18.59 -4.01 23.54
N LYS A 122 -19.24 -4.75 22.62
CA LYS A 122 -18.55 -5.64 21.66
C LYS A 122 -17.47 -4.92 20.86
N TRP A 123 -17.73 -3.69 20.43
CA TRP A 123 -16.81 -2.90 19.63
C TRP A 123 -15.56 -2.48 20.41
N ILE A 124 -15.70 -2.20 21.71
CA ILE A 124 -14.58 -1.92 22.62
C ILE A 124 -13.76 -3.20 22.85
N LEU A 125 -14.44 -4.32 23.11
CA LEU A 125 -13.79 -5.61 23.28
C LEU A 125 -13.10 -6.08 22.00
N ALA A 126 -13.57 -5.67 20.82
CA ALA A 126 -12.94 -6.00 19.54
C ALA A 126 -11.72 -5.12 19.21
N VAL A 127 -11.42 -4.06 19.98
CA VAL A 127 -10.27 -3.17 19.73
C VAL A 127 -8.95 -3.94 19.61
N PRO A 128 -8.60 -4.88 20.52
CA PRO A 128 -7.38 -5.68 20.37
C PRO A 128 -7.35 -6.48 19.06
N HIS A 129 -8.50 -6.99 18.61
CA HIS A 129 -8.59 -7.67 17.31
C HIS A 129 -8.43 -6.69 16.16
N TYR A 130 -9.05 -5.51 16.20
CA TYR A 130 -8.90 -4.50 15.14
C TYR A 130 -7.45 -4.04 14.98
N LEU A 131 -6.69 -3.91 16.07
CA LEU A 131 -5.27 -3.58 16.00
C LEU A 131 -4.48 -4.68 15.26
N VAL A 132 -4.71 -5.94 15.61
CA VAL A 132 -3.99 -7.07 15.01
C VAL A 132 -4.46 -7.33 13.57
N VAL A 133 -5.78 -7.26 13.28
CA VAL A 133 -6.33 -7.37 11.92
C VAL A 133 -5.85 -6.20 11.07
N GLY A 134 -5.86 -4.96 11.59
CA GLY A 134 -5.36 -3.79 10.86
C GLY A 134 -3.89 -3.95 10.48
N LEU A 135 -3.05 -4.41 11.43
CA LEU A 135 -1.63 -4.69 11.17
C LEU A 135 -1.41 -5.81 10.14
N LEU A 136 -2.13 -6.93 10.28
CA LEU A 136 -1.91 -8.14 9.48
C LEU A 136 -2.65 -8.15 8.13
N ALA A 137 -3.85 -7.56 8.05
CA ALA A 137 -4.70 -7.58 6.86
C ALA A 137 -4.71 -6.25 6.08
N GLY A 138 -4.35 -5.13 6.72
CA GLY A 138 -4.23 -3.78 6.11
C GLY A 138 -2.78 -3.33 5.84
N GLY A 139 -1.79 -4.01 6.42
CA GLY A 139 -0.36 -3.76 6.22
C GLY A 139 0.13 -2.50 6.95
N GLY A 140 1.42 -2.49 7.37
CA GLY A 140 2.04 -1.35 8.06
C GLY A 140 2.03 -0.04 7.25
N LEU A 141 1.77 -0.09 5.94
CA LEU A 141 1.60 1.09 5.08
C LEU A 141 0.29 1.86 5.37
N TRP A 142 -0.71 1.22 5.99
CA TRP A 142 -1.92 1.87 6.49
C TRP A 142 -1.61 2.87 7.62
N LEU A 143 -0.64 2.53 8.49
CA LEU A 143 -0.13 3.44 9.53
C LEU A 143 0.76 4.56 8.96
N ALA A 144 1.31 4.39 7.76
CA ALA A 144 2.31 5.31 7.19
C ALA A 144 1.74 6.32 6.18
N GLY A 145 0.50 6.20 5.70
CA GLY A 145 0.06 7.07 4.59
C GLY A 145 -1.43 7.24 4.29
N ASN A 146 -2.39 6.79 5.09
CA ASN A 146 -3.81 6.95 4.76
C ASN A 146 -4.67 7.40 5.95
N ALA A 147 -4.53 8.65 6.38
CA ALA A 147 -5.50 9.31 7.25
C ALA A 147 -6.73 9.87 6.49
N ASP A 148 -6.64 10.04 5.17
CA ASP A 148 -7.62 10.86 4.42
C ASP A 148 -8.62 10.09 3.51
N THR A 149 -8.46 8.77 3.32
CA THR A 149 -9.39 7.98 2.47
C THR A 149 -10.32 7.03 3.21
N GLY A 150 -10.24 6.92 4.54
CA GLY A 150 -11.27 6.30 5.40
C GLY A 150 -11.69 4.84 5.10
N GLY A 151 -11.04 4.13 4.17
CA GLY A 151 -11.44 2.79 3.73
C GLY A 151 -10.63 1.67 4.38
N PHE A 152 -11.31 0.74 5.05
CA PHE A 152 -10.75 -0.57 5.40
C PHE A 152 -10.71 -1.45 4.15
N HIS A 153 -9.51 -1.85 3.70
CA HIS A 153 -9.33 -2.73 2.54
C HIS A 153 -8.91 -4.14 2.97
N TRP A 154 -9.84 -5.09 2.94
CA TRP A 154 -9.55 -6.52 3.17
C TRP A 154 -8.93 -7.11 1.89
N GLY A 155 -7.69 -7.63 1.99
CA GLY A 155 -7.14 -8.58 1.01
C GLY A 155 -6.15 -8.06 -0.05
N ALA A 156 -5.80 -6.76 -0.07
CA ALA A 156 -4.88 -6.21 -1.09
C ALA A 156 -3.59 -5.58 -0.54
N GLY A 157 -3.48 -5.31 0.75
CA GLY A 157 -2.26 -4.78 1.36
C GLY A 157 -2.16 -5.27 2.79
N GLY A 158 -1.20 -6.14 3.10
CA GLY A 158 -1.08 -6.81 4.40
C GLY A 158 -0.30 -8.11 4.31
N LEU A 159 -0.04 -8.76 5.44
CA LEU A 159 0.58 -10.09 5.51
C LEU A 159 -0.20 -11.11 4.66
N VAL A 160 -1.54 -11.09 4.68
CA VAL A 160 -2.37 -11.96 3.82
C VAL A 160 -2.01 -11.77 2.35
N GLY A 161 -2.02 -10.53 1.86
CA GLY A 161 -1.69 -10.24 0.46
C GLY A 161 -0.26 -10.63 0.09
N VAL A 162 0.71 -10.40 0.97
CA VAL A 162 2.11 -10.81 0.77
C VAL A 162 2.22 -12.34 0.72
N LEU A 163 1.60 -13.05 1.67
CA LEU A 163 1.60 -14.52 1.69
C LEU A 163 0.95 -15.07 0.43
N THR A 164 -0.22 -14.55 0.05
CA THR A 164 -0.93 -15.01 -1.15
C THR A 164 -0.17 -14.68 -2.43
N LEU A 165 0.54 -13.55 -2.50
CA LEU A 165 1.45 -13.25 -3.60
C LEU A 165 2.62 -14.24 -3.66
N VAL A 166 3.25 -14.54 -2.51
CA VAL A 166 4.29 -15.59 -2.43
C VAL A 166 3.73 -16.93 -2.91
N ALA A 167 2.51 -17.29 -2.49
CA ALA A 167 1.83 -18.49 -2.93
C ALA A 167 1.62 -18.51 -4.45
N GLY A 168 1.14 -17.41 -5.02
CA GLY A 168 0.95 -17.23 -6.46
C GLY A 168 2.26 -17.35 -7.24
N VAL A 169 3.36 -16.78 -6.74
CA VAL A 169 4.69 -16.91 -7.36
C VAL A 169 5.19 -18.36 -7.28
N VAL A 170 5.03 -19.04 -6.14
CA VAL A 170 5.42 -20.44 -6.01
C VAL A 170 4.58 -21.32 -6.93
N LEU A 171 3.27 -21.08 -7.01
CA LEU A 171 2.36 -21.76 -7.92
C LEU A 171 2.74 -21.52 -9.39
N LEU A 172 3.16 -20.30 -9.75
CA LEU A 172 3.63 -19.96 -11.09
C LEU A 172 4.87 -20.79 -11.48
N VAL A 173 5.87 -20.81 -10.60
CA VAL A 173 7.17 -21.45 -10.86
C VAL A 173 7.08 -22.96 -10.78
N ARG A 174 6.45 -23.51 -9.72
CA ARG A 174 6.42 -24.95 -9.44
C ARG A 174 5.19 -25.66 -9.98
N GLY A 175 4.09 -24.93 -10.17
CA GLY A 175 2.80 -25.54 -10.47
C GLY A 175 2.07 -26.13 -9.26
N GLU A 176 2.58 -25.93 -8.05
CA GLU A 176 2.01 -26.46 -6.81
C GLU A 176 1.83 -25.34 -5.78
N TYR A 177 0.66 -25.31 -5.14
CA TYR A 177 0.37 -24.38 -4.04
C TYR A 177 0.91 -24.99 -2.72
N PRO A 178 1.81 -24.30 -1.97
CA PRO A 178 2.32 -24.83 -0.70
C PRO A 178 1.23 -24.97 0.37
N THR A 179 0.96 -26.19 0.83
CA THR A 179 -0.10 -26.47 1.83
C THR A 179 0.09 -25.72 3.14
N SER A 180 1.34 -25.59 3.64
CA SER A 180 1.61 -24.85 4.88
C SER A 180 1.30 -23.36 4.77
N LEU A 181 1.46 -22.78 3.57
CA LEU A 181 1.13 -21.39 3.31
C LEU A 181 -0.40 -21.23 3.17
N HIS A 182 -1.05 -22.16 2.47
CA HIS A 182 -2.51 -22.23 2.39
C HIS A 182 -3.15 -22.33 3.79
N ASP A 183 -2.67 -23.23 4.64
CA ASP A 183 -3.15 -23.40 6.01
C ASP A 183 -3.01 -22.13 6.85
N LEU A 184 -1.91 -21.38 6.66
CA LEU A 184 -1.66 -20.11 7.33
C LEU A 184 -2.62 -19.01 6.85
N VAL A 185 -2.82 -18.90 5.55
CA VAL A 185 -3.71 -17.91 4.94
C VAL A 185 -5.17 -18.19 5.33
N VAL A 186 -5.63 -19.43 5.19
CA VAL A 186 -6.99 -19.83 5.60
C VAL A 186 -7.18 -19.66 7.10
N GLY A 187 -6.17 -19.95 7.93
CA GLY A 187 -6.25 -19.72 9.37
C GLY A 187 -6.37 -18.24 9.75
N LEU A 188 -5.67 -17.35 9.03
CA LEU A 188 -5.78 -15.91 9.21
C LEU A 188 -7.17 -15.40 8.80
N ASP A 189 -7.69 -15.85 7.65
CA ASP A 189 -9.05 -15.51 7.20
C ASP A 189 -10.14 -16.07 8.13
N ARG A 190 -9.98 -17.28 8.66
CA ARG A 190 -10.88 -17.89 9.66
C ARG A 190 -10.96 -17.02 10.91
N TRP A 191 -9.82 -16.53 11.40
CA TRP A 191 -9.78 -15.61 12.53
C TRP A 191 -10.46 -14.28 12.21
N VAL A 192 -10.18 -13.67 11.06
CA VAL A 192 -10.83 -12.42 10.60
C VAL A 192 -12.35 -12.59 10.50
N LEU A 193 -12.83 -13.69 9.94
CA LEU A 193 -14.26 -13.99 9.82
C LEU A 193 -14.94 -14.22 11.18
N ARG A 194 -14.25 -14.80 12.16
CA ARG A 194 -14.76 -14.89 13.54
C ARG A 194 -14.89 -13.52 14.19
N VAL A 195 -13.92 -12.62 13.97
CA VAL A 195 -13.98 -11.23 14.43
C VAL A 195 -15.13 -10.48 13.73
N ALA A 196 -15.29 -10.66 12.43
CA ALA A 196 -16.41 -10.10 11.67
C ALA A 196 -17.76 -10.60 12.20
N ALA A 197 -17.90 -11.89 12.48
CA ALA A 197 -19.13 -12.46 13.03
C ALA A 197 -19.45 -11.93 14.45
N TYR A 198 -18.44 -11.79 15.31
CA TYR A 198 -18.62 -11.22 16.65
C TYR A 198 -19.05 -9.75 16.59
N THR A 199 -18.38 -8.95 15.78
CA THR A 199 -18.64 -7.51 15.63
C THR A 199 -19.97 -7.25 14.92
N ALA A 200 -20.34 -8.07 13.93
CA ALA A 200 -21.67 -8.07 13.31
C ALA A 200 -22.81 -8.59 14.21
N LEU A 201 -22.52 -8.85 15.49
CA LEU A 201 -23.47 -9.30 16.51
C LEU A 201 -24.05 -10.71 16.27
N LEU A 202 -23.43 -11.51 15.41
CA LEU A 202 -23.89 -12.87 15.06
C LEU A 202 -23.55 -13.91 16.13
N THR A 203 -22.60 -13.61 17.02
CA THR A 203 -22.24 -14.46 18.16
C THR A 203 -21.82 -13.62 19.37
N ASP A 204 -22.12 -14.10 20.57
CA ASP A 204 -21.60 -13.53 21.84
C ASP A 204 -20.25 -14.14 22.26
N ARG A 205 -19.82 -15.21 21.59
CA ARG A 205 -18.56 -15.87 21.94
C ARG A 205 -17.40 -15.02 21.45
N TYR A 206 -16.59 -14.54 22.39
CA TYR A 206 -15.40 -13.74 22.07
C TYR A 206 -14.42 -14.53 21.19
N PRO A 207 -13.93 -13.97 20.06
CA PRO A 207 -13.05 -14.67 19.15
C PRO A 207 -11.69 -14.99 19.81
N PRO A 208 -11.26 -16.26 19.83
CA PRO A 208 -9.95 -16.62 20.38
C PRO A 208 -8.82 -16.13 19.47
N PHE A 209 -7.69 -15.71 20.06
CA PHE A 209 -6.45 -15.34 19.33
C PHE A 209 -5.71 -16.60 18.83
N ARG A 210 -6.36 -17.36 17.95
CA ARG A 210 -5.80 -18.57 17.33
C ARG A 210 -6.19 -18.62 15.86
N LEU A 211 -5.25 -19.04 15.04
CA LEU A 211 -5.43 -19.16 13.59
C LEU A 211 -6.09 -20.49 13.20
N ASP A 212 -5.98 -21.53 14.04
CA ASP A 212 -6.44 -22.90 13.73
C ASP A 212 -5.95 -23.35 12.34
N LEU A 213 -4.68 -23.75 12.23
CA LEU A 213 -4.06 -24.14 10.95
C LEU A 213 -4.68 -25.45 10.41
N GLY A 214 -5.00 -25.52 9.12
CA GLY A 214 -5.55 -26.71 8.45
C GLY A 214 -6.91 -26.51 7.78
N ALA A 215 -7.21 -27.37 6.79
CA ALA A 215 -8.46 -27.36 6.02
C ALA A 215 -9.73 -27.53 6.88
N ASP A 216 -9.64 -28.30 7.96
CA ASP A 216 -10.72 -28.58 8.92
C ASP A 216 -10.35 -28.14 10.35
N GLU A 217 -11.32 -27.59 11.08
CA GLU A 217 -11.24 -27.34 12.53
C GLU A 217 -11.23 -28.69 13.28
N THR A 218 -10.08 -29.36 13.36
CA THR A 218 -10.00 -30.68 14.01
C THR A 218 -10.07 -30.56 15.53
N GLY A 219 -11.22 -30.96 16.06
CA GLY A 219 -11.47 -31.25 17.46
C GLY A 219 -12.14 -32.61 17.68
N ALA A 220 -12.01 -33.56 16.75
CA ALA A 220 -12.43 -34.94 16.99
C ALA A 220 -11.30 -35.67 17.74
N PRO A 221 -11.54 -36.24 18.94
CA PRO A 221 -10.64 -37.25 19.45
C PRO A 221 -10.68 -38.41 18.47
N ALA A 222 -9.50 -38.86 18.02
CA ALA A 222 -9.38 -40.12 17.31
C ALA A 222 -10.04 -41.20 18.18
N GLU A 223 -11.20 -41.64 17.75
CA GLU A 223 -11.71 -42.94 18.14
C GLU A 223 -10.62 -43.92 17.74
N THR A 224 -10.06 -44.65 18.70
CA THR A 224 -9.07 -45.69 18.45
C THR A 224 -9.79 -47.02 18.21
N PRO A 225 -9.96 -47.47 16.96
CA PRO A 225 -10.05 -48.89 16.70
C PRO A 225 -8.66 -49.43 16.38
N HIS A 226 -8.16 -50.23 17.32
CA HIS A 226 -7.19 -51.30 17.17
C HIS A 226 -5.75 -50.96 16.71
N ALA A 227 -4.83 -51.35 17.58
CA ALA A 227 -3.41 -51.46 17.31
C ALA A 227 -3.18 -52.50 16.22
N ASP A 228 -2.89 -52.04 15.01
CA ASP A 228 -2.09 -52.78 14.04
C ASP A 228 -0.92 -51.91 13.61
N VAL A 229 0.25 -52.54 13.55
CA VAL A 229 1.57 -51.94 13.35
C VAL A 229 1.60 -51.13 12.05
N ALA A 230 1.52 -49.80 12.16
CA ALA A 230 1.80 -48.90 11.05
C ALA A 230 3.33 -48.84 10.82
N PRO A 231 3.84 -48.99 9.58
CA PRO A 231 5.25 -48.77 9.31
C PRO A 231 5.59 -47.31 9.60
N ALA A 232 6.74 -47.08 10.24
CA ALA A 232 7.24 -45.76 10.58
C ALA A 232 7.27 -44.88 9.32
N VAL A 233 6.33 -43.94 9.22
CA VAL A 233 6.34 -42.92 8.18
C VAL A 233 7.52 -42.01 8.45
N SER A 234 8.61 -42.20 7.73
CA SER A 234 9.73 -41.27 7.71
C SER A 234 9.19 -39.85 7.45
N PRO A 235 9.61 -38.81 8.21
CA PRO A 235 9.13 -37.46 7.98
C PRO A 235 9.51 -37.04 6.56
N ARG A 236 8.50 -36.91 5.70
CA ARG A 236 8.69 -36.29 4.38
C ARG A 236 9.30 -34.90 4.60
N PRO A 237 10.32 -34.49 3.84
CA PRO A 237 10.94 -33.18 4.01
C PRO A 237 9.98 -32.07 3.58
N GLY A 238 9.07 -31.69 4.47
CA GLY A 238 8.10 -30.61 4.28
C GLY A 238 8.72 -29.23 4.48
N TRP A 239 7.98 -28.21 4.06
CA TRP A 239 8.30 -26.81 4.32
C TRP A 239 8.34 -26.55 5.83
N THR A 240 9.52 -26.28 6.39
CA THR A 240 9.63 -25.83 7.78
C THR A 240 9.21 -24.36 7.89
N PRO A 241 8.68 -23.91 9.04
CA PRO A 241 8.32 -22.50 9.26
C PRO A 241 9.45 -21.52 8.91
N GLY A 242 10.71 -21.90 9.20
CA GLY A 242 11.88 -21.09 8.83
C GLY A 242 12.10 -20.95 7.31
N ARG A 243 11.71 -21.96 6.51
CA ARG A 243 11.77 -21.88 5.03
C ARG A 243 10.68 -20.97 4.48
N VAL A 244 9.50 -20.96 5.10
CA VAL A 244 8.42 -20.03 4.75
C VAL A 244 8.85 -18.60 5.06
N VAL A 245 9.43 -18.35 6.25
CA VAL A 245 9.97 -17.03 6.63
C VAL A 245 11.06 -16.58 5.65
N ALA A 246 12.03 -17.43 5.33
CA ALA A 246 13.10 -17.08 4.37
C ALA A 246 12.54 -16.77 2.97
N MET A 247 11.51 -17.50 2.53
CA MET A 247 10.82 -17.25 1.26
C MET A 247 10.08 -15.91 1.27
N VAL A 248 9.30 -15.64 2.31
CA VAL A 248 8.56 -14.37 2.48
C VAL A 248 9.51 -13.19 2.50
N VAL A 249 10.61 -13.27 3.28
CA VAL A 249 11.65 -12.24 3.31
C VAL A 249 12.28 -12.07 1.93
N GLY A 250 12.62 -13.16 1.24
CA GLY A 250 13.19 -13.09 -0.10
C GLY A 250 12.29 -12.40 -1.12
N VAL A 251 10.98 -12.68 -1.11
CA VAL A 251 10.00 -12.04 -1.99
C VAL A 251 9.80 -10.56 -1.65
N VAL A 252 9.67 -10.20 -0.37
CA VAL A 252 9.55 -8.80 0.06
C VAL A 252 10.78 -7.99 -0.36
N VAL A 253 11.97 -8.56 -0.18
CA VAL A 253 13.24 -7.95 -0.60
C VAL A 253 13.29 -7.78 -2.12
N ALA A 254 12.88 -8.79 -2.90
CA ALA A 254 12.85 -8.71 -4.36
C ALA A 254 11.83 -7.67 -4.88
N LEU A 255 10.65 -7.56 -4.26
CA LEU A 255 9.63 -6.59 -4.65
C LEU A 255 10.04 -5.15 -4.30
N SER A 256 10.68 -4.96 -3.15
CA SER A 256 11.26 -3.65 -2.78
C SER A 256 12.31 -3.20 -3.79
N ALA A 257 13.07 -4.16 -4.32
CA ALA A 257 14.02 -3.94 -5.40
C ALA A 257 13.37 -3.38 -6.67
N VAL A 258 12.21 -3.91 -7.07
CA VAL A 258 11.46 -3.41 -8.25
C VAL A 258 11.11 -1.94 -8.07
N GLY A 259 10.62 -1.53 -6.90
CA GLY A 259 10.31 -0.13 -6.61
C GLY A 259 11.54 0.80 -6.76
N LEU A 260 12.69 0.38 -6.26
CA LEU A 260 13.95 1.13 -6.41
C LEU A 260 14.39 1.21 -7.88
N LEU A 261 14.30 0.10 -8.63
CA LEU A 261 14.66 0.07 -10.05
C LEU A 261 13.74 0.97 -10.88
N THR A 262 12.43 0.90 -10.66
CA THR A 262 11.45 1.77 -11.33
C THR A 262 11.67 3.24 -10.96
N GLY A 263 11.96 3.55 -9.69
CA GLY A 263 12.34 4.90 -9.27
C GLY A 263 13.60 5.40 -9.98
N GLY A 264 14.63 4.55 -10.09
CA GLY A 264 15.87 4.86 -10.82
C GLY A 264 15.62 5.15 -12.30
N ILE A 265 14.75 4.37 -12.96
CA ILE A 265 14.32 4.63 -14.35
C ILE A 265 13.64 6.00 -14.45
N GLY A 266 12.72 6.31 -13.52
CA GLY A 266 12.05 7.60 -13.46
C GLY A 266 13.04 8.77 -13.37
N LEU A 267 14.07 8.66 -12.52
CA LEU A 267 15.13 9.67 -12.44
C LEU A 267 15.90 9.80 -13.77
N VAL A 268 16.26 8.71 -14.43
CA VAL A 268 16.98 8.78 -15.72
C VAL A 268 16.12 9.41 -16.82
N VAL A 269 14.82 9.09 -16.86
CA VAL A 269 13.89 9.70 -17.80
C VAL A 269 13.73 11.19 -17.51
N ALA A 270 13.66 11.58 -16.23
CA ALA A 270 13.66 12.98 -15.82
C ALA A 270 14.93 13.69 -16.33
N ASP A 271 16.10 13.13 -16.01
CA ASP A 271 17.43 13.67 -16.33
C ASP A 271 17.66 13.84 -17.84
N ARG A 272 17.23 12.88 -18.66
CA ARG A 272 17.50 12.86 -20.10
C ARG A 272 16.36 13.44 -20.95
N GLY A 273 15.12 13.33 -20.49
CA GLY A 273 13.93 13.69 -21.27
C GLY A 273 13.45 15.12 -21.05
N TYR A 274 13.70 15.68 -19.87
CA TYR A 274 13.15 16.99 -19.48
C TYR A 274 14.21 18.07 -19.22
N ARG A 275 15.49 17.72 -19.33
CA ARG A 275 16.59 18.69 -19.18
C ARG A 275 16.71 19.52 -20.45
N ASP A 276 16.78 20.84 -20.30
CA ASP A 276 16.96 21.76 -21.43
C ASP A 276 18.40 21.77 -21.98
N GLN A 277 18.63 22.51 -23.06
CA GLN A 277 19.95 22.64 -23.69
C GLN A 277 20.99 23.29 -22.77
N ASP A 278 20.54 24.05 -21.77
CA ASP A 278 21.36 24.75 -20.79
C ASP A 278 21.63 23.88 -19.55
N GLY A 279 21.09 22.66 -19.48
CA GLY A 279 21.32 21.70 -18.40
C GLY A 279 20.34 21.77 -17.23
N TYR A 280 19.25 22.51 -17.34
CA TYR A 280 18.28 22.75 -16.28
C TYR A 280 17.02 21.89 -16.43
N LEU A 281 16.54 21.35 -15.31
CA LEU A 281 15.22 20.73 -15.18
C LEU A 281 14.22 21.77 -14.71
N HIS A 282 13.31 22.18 -15.59
CA HIS A 282 12.32 23.23 -15.31
C HIS A 282 11.02 22.67 -14.75
N THR A 283 10.44 23.40 -13.80
CA THR A 283 9.04 23.21 -13.42
C THR A 283 8.11 23.62 -14.55
N ALA A 284 6.86 23.16 -14.49
CA ALA A 284 5.82 23.70 -15.35
C ALA A 284 5.74 25.23 -15.22
N THR A 285 5.62 25.91 -16.36
CA THR A 285 5.40 27.36 -16.41
C THR A 285 4.08 27.69 -15.74
N ARG A 286 4.10 28.68 -14.84
CA ARG A 286 2.90 29.17 -14.16
C ARG A 286 2.71 30.65 -14.35
N GLU A 287 1.45 31.08 -14.39
CA GLU A 287 1.09 32.49 -14.41
C GLU A 287 1.22 33.07 -13.00
N ALA A 288 1.91 34.22 -12.92
CA ALA A 288 2.10 35.00 -11.73
C ALA A 288 1.43 36.36 -11.95
N THR A 289 0.16 36.46 -11.53
CA THR A 289 -0.67 37.65 -11.73
C THR A 289 -0.96 38.35 -10.41
N SER A 290 -0.97 39.69 -10.44
CA SER A 290 -1.41 40.52 -9.32
C SER A 290 -2.04 41.80 -9.83
N ASN A 291 -3.16 42.20 -9.20
CA ASN A 291 -3.75 43.53 -9.41
C ASN A 291 -2.94 44.63 -8.69
N GLY A 292 -2.08 44.27 -7.73
CA GLY A 292 -1.22 45.17 -6.99
C GLY A 292 0.10 45.46 -7.72
N TYR A 293 1.12 45.87 -6.96
CA TYR A 293 2.42 46.30 -7.51
C TYR A 293 3.49 45.21 -7.53
N ALA A 294 3.27 44.10 -6.82
CA ALA A 294 4.24 43.02 -6.71
C ALA A 294 3.60 41.63 -6.55
N VAL A 295 4.22 40.63 -7.15
CA VAL A 295 4.03 39.21 -6.80
C VAL A 295 5.24 38.75 -5.99
N VAL A 296 4.99 38.19 -4.81
CA VAL A 296 6.05 37.84 -3.86
C VAL A 296 5.94 36.38 -3.46
N VAL A 297 7.05 35.66 -3.53
CA VAL A 297 7.16 34.31 -2.98
C VAL A 297 7.92 34.42 -1.66
N GLU A 298 7.19 34.25 -0.55
CA GLU A 298 7.76 34.30 0.80
C GLU A 298 8.19 32.89 1.25
N HIS A 299 9.27 32.82 2.05
CA HIS A 299 9.80 31.58 2.65
C HIS A 299 10.20 30.50 1.64
N VAL A 300 11.12 30.83 0.73
CA VAL A 300 11.83 29.81 -0.04
C VAL A 300 12.86 29.15 0.89
N ASP A 301 12.43 28.17 1.66
CA ASP A 301 13.24 27.43 2.64
C ASP A 301 14.22 26.49 1.92
N LEU A 302 15.31 27.04 1.42
CA LEU A 302 16.41 26.27 0.85
C LEU A 302 17.26 25.78 2.03
N ALA A 303 17.15 24.48 2.32
CA ALA A 303 17.95 23.69 3.27
C ALA A 303 17.51 23.60 4.75
N ARG A 304 16.60 24.44 5.28
CA ARG A 304 16.17 24.27 6.69
C ARG A 304 15.14 23.17 6.93
N GLY A 305 14.34 22.80 5.92
CA GLY A 305 13.20 21.88 6.11
C GLY A 305 13.49 20.39 5.92
N THR A 306 14.64 19.99 5.36
CA THR A 306 14.81 18.59 4.92
C THR A 306 15.65 17.73 5.86
N GLY A 307 16.42 18.31 6.78
CA GLY A 307 17.23 17.59 7.78
C GLY A 307 18.49 16.91 7.25
N TRP A 308 18.79 17.00 5.94
CA TRP A 308 19.91 16.25 5.31
C TRP A 308 20.87 17.18 4.53
N PRO A 309 22.14 17.35 4.99
CA PRO A 309 23.12 18.29 4.43
C PRO A 309 23.50 18.09 2.94
N TRP A 310 23.20 16.93 2.35
CA TRP A 310 23.53 16.64 0.96
C TRP A 310 22.51 17.21 -0.04
N MET A 311 21.29 17.57 0.39
CA MET A 311 20.23 18.02 -0.50
C MET A 311 20.51 19.39 -1.14
N ALA A 312 21.18 20.31 -0.42
CA ALA A 312 21.61 21.58 -0.99
C ALA A 312 22.61 21.37 -2.15
N ARG A 313 23.53 20.42 -2.00
CA ARG A 313 24.47 20.01 -3.06
C ARG A 313 23.76 19.24 -4.20
N ALA A 314 22.63 18.63 -3.91
CA ALA A 314 21.88 17.84 -4.88
C ALA A 314 21.13 18.68 -5.91
N VAL A 315 20.67 19.88 -5.53
CA VAL A 315 19.92 20.80 -6.41
C VAL A 315 20.84 21.54 -7.38
N GLY A 316 22.06 21.89 -6.97
CA GLY A 316 23.02 22.60 -7.82
C GLY A 316 22.64 24.06 -8.05
N GLU A 317 22.83 24.54 -9.28
CA GLU A 317 22.50 25.91 -9.69
C GLU A 317 21.01 26.03 -10.01
N VAL A 318 20.39 27.12 -9.59
CA VAL A 318 18.96 27.41 -9.78
C VAL A 318 18.81 28.56 -10.77
N SER A 319 17.90 28.38 -11.73
CA SER A 319 17.56 29.38 -12.74
C SER A 319 16.10 29.76 -12.60
N ILE A 320 15.78 31.03 -12.37
CA ILE A 320 14.42 31.55 -12.56
C ILE A 320 14.32 32.11 -13.98
N ARG A 321 13.33 31.62 -14.73
CA ARG A 321 12.95 32.15 -16.03
C ARG A 321 11.59 32.83 -15.92
N VAL A 322 11.54 34.13 -16.24
CA VAL A 322 10.32 34.94 -16.24
C VAL A 322 10.07 35.42 -17.65
N ASP A 323 8.91 35.10 -18.20
CA ASP A 323 8.40 35.60 -19.47
C ASP A 323 7.42 36.74 -19.19
N ALA A 324 7.90 37.96 -19.44
CA ALA A 324 7.27 39.24 -19.13
C ALA A 324 6.35 39.77 -20.25
N GLY A 325 6.28 39.07 -21.38
CA GLY A 325 5.61 39.59 -22.57
C GLY A 325 6.19 40.93 -23.03
N GLU A 326 5.32 41.90 -23.33
CA GLU A 326 5.73 43.22 -23.85
C GLU A 326 6.12 44.22 -22.75
N ARG A 327 5.61 44.05 -21.52
CA ARG A 327 5.88 44.98 -20.42
C ARG A 327 7.18 44.59 -19.70
N PRO A 328 8.15 45.51 -19.53
CA PRO A 328 9.36 45.19 -18.80
C PRO A 328 9.07 44.89 -17.33
N VAL A 329 9.50 43.71 -16.87
CA VAL A 329 9.40 43.32 -15.44
C VAL A 329 10.78 43.35 -14.79
N PHE A 330 10.76 43.61 -13.49
CA PHE A 330 11.87 43.46 -12.57
C PHE A 330 11.68 42.18 -11.76
N VAL A 331 12.72 41.36 -11.70
CA VAL A 331 12.79 40.19 -10.83
C VAL A 331 13.99 40.37 -9.92
N GLY A 332 13.78 40.30 -8.61
CA GLY A 332 14.83 40.46 -7.61
C GLY A 332 14.81 39.34 -6.57
N LEU A 333 15.99 38.81 -6.26
CA LEU A 333 16.22 37.91 -5.15
C LEU A 333 16.94 38.68 -4.03
N ALA A 334 16.39 38.67 -2.82
CA ALA A 334 17.00 39.31 -1.66
C ALA A 334 16.78 38.51 -0.36
N PRO A 335 17.61 38.74 0.67
CA PRO A 335 17.35 38.22 2.01
C PRO A 335 15.98 38.66 2.52
N ALA A 336 15.22 37.75 3.12
CA ALA A 336 13.81 37.97 3.47
C ALA A 336 13.59 39.22 4.33
N ALA A 337 14.51 39.53 5.25
CA ALA A 337 14.43 40.72 6.10
C ALA A 337 14.52 42.03 5.30
N ARG A 338 15.39 42.09 4.28
CA ARG A 338 15.59 43.28 3.43
C ARG A 338 14.40 43.48 2.48
N ALA A 339 13.96 42.40 1.83
CA ALA A 339 12.79 42.42 0.94
C ALA A 339 11.51 42.85 1.70
N ARG A 340 11.29 42.31 2.90
CA ARG A 340 10.14 42.67 3.75
C ARG A 340 10.14 44.15 4.13
N GLY A 341 11.31 44.73 4.41
CA GLY A 341 11.45 46.16 4.69
C GLY A 341 11.01 47.02 3.51
N TYR A 342 11.47 46.69 2.29
CA TYR A 342 11.07 47.40 1.08
C TYR A 342 9.57 47.28 0.75
N LEU A 343 9.00 46.09 0.98
CA LEU A 343 7.58 45.80 0.73
C LEU A 343 6.64 46.26 1.87
N THR A 344 7.14 46.92 2.91
CA THR A 344 6.29 47.35 4.02
C THR A 344 5.30 48.42 3.56
N GLY A 345 4.01 48.10 3.65
CA GLY A 345 2.92 48.98 3.20
C GLY A 345 2.66 48.98 1.69
N VAL A 346 3.32 48.11 0.91
CA VAL A 346 3.12 48.00 -0.55
C VAL A 346 2.04 46.98 -0.89
N ASP A 347 1.12 47.34 -1.79
CA ASP A 347 0.11 46.40 -2.31
C ASP A 347 0.76 45.26 -3.10
N ARG A 348 0.50 44.02 -2.67
CA ARG A 348 1.12 42.82 -3.25
C ARG A 348 0.29 41.57 -3.10
N THR A 349 0.51 40.64 -4.02
CA THR A 349 0.03 39.25 -3.91
C THR A 349 1.16 38.36 -3.41
N VAL A 350 0.93 37.66 -2.31
CA VAL A 350 1.86 36.67 -1.75
C VAL A 350 1.45 35.27 -2.22
N LEU A 351 2.37 34.57 -2.87
CA LEU A 351 2.24 33.16 -3.21
C LEU A 351 2.77 32.32 -2.04
N GLY A 352 1.92 31.48 -1.47
CA GLY A 352 2.28 30.55 -0.38
C GLY A 352 3.33 29.51 -0.81
N SER A 353 4.02 28.94 0.18
CA SER A 353 5.14 28.01 -0.01
C SER A 353 4.83 26.89 -1.01
N VAL A 354 5.67 26.76 -2.03
CA VAL A 354 5.61 25.69 -3.03
C VAL A 354 6.20 24.41 -2.42
N THR A 355 5.37 23.61 -1.75
CA THR A 355 5.75 22.25 -1.34
C THR A 355 5.57 21.28 -2.50
N MET A 356 6.67 20.83 -3.10
CA MET A 356 6.70 19.73 -4.09
C MET A 356 6.24 18.39 -3.47
N PRO A 357 5.52 17.50 -4.19
CA PRO A 357 4.27 17.73 -4.89
C PRO A 357 3.18 16.72 -4.41
N MET A 358 2.10 17.19 -3.79
CA MET A 358 0.82 16.44 -3.68
C MET A 358 -0.44 17.32 -3.60
N HIS A 359 -0.32 18.66 -3.67
CA HIS A 359 -1.47 19.56 -3.54
C HIS A 359 -1.56 20.54 -4.72
N ASN A 360 -2.73 20.58 -5.36
CA ASN A 360 -3.03 21.37 -6.58
C ASN A 360 -3.50 22.81 -6.29
N GLY A 361 -3.14 23.41 -5.15
CA GLY A 361 -3.52 24.78 -4.82
C GLY A 361 -2.31 25.60 -4.37
N VAL A 362 -2.00 26.69 -5.07
CA VAL A 362 -1.14 27.74 -4.52
C VAL A 362 -2.05 28.67 -3.73
N ASN A 363 -1.87 28.73 -2.42
CA ASN A 363 -2.59 29.70 -1.61
C ASN A 363 -2.05 31.09 -1.98
N THR A 364 -2.86 31.89 -2.67
CA THR A 364 -2.60 33.32 -2.88
C THR A 364 -3.18 34.11 -1.72
N ARG A 365 -2.42 35.10 -1.24
CA ARG A 365 -2.90 36.07 -0.26
C ARG A 365 -2.60 37.46 -0.75
N ASP A 366 -3.65 38.22 -1.06
CA ASP A 366 -3.52 39.62 -1.40
C ASP A 366 -3.38 40.48 -0.14
N ILE A 367 -2.46 41.43 -0.18
CA ILE A 367 -2.18 42.38 0.89
C ILE A 367 -2.36 43.77 0.28
N THR A 368 -3.42 44.46 0.68
CA THR A 368 -3.70 45.84 0.24
C THR A 368 -2.67 46.81 0.82
N GLY A 369 -2.24 47.77 0.00
CA GLY A 369 -1.28 48.80 0.39
C GLY A 369 -1.18 49.93 -0.63
N ASP A 370 -0.12 50.72 -0.53
CA ASP A 370 0.17 51.85 -1.41
C ASP A 370 1.21 51.49 -2.49
N ALA A 371 1.47 52.43 -3.39
CA ALA A 371 2.54 52.31 -4.38
C ALA A 371 3.94 52.24 -3.73
N PRO A 372 4.90 51.52 -4.34
CA PRO A 372 6.29 51.49 -3.87
C PRO A 372 6.88 52.91 -3.87
N ARG A 373 7.59 53.26 -2.79
CA ARG A 373 8.18 54.62 -2.64
C ARG A 373 9.32 54.90 -3.61
N THR A 374 9.96 53.86 -4.14
CA THR A 374 11.11 53.94 -5.04
C THR A 374 11.05 52.79 -6.04
N PRO A 375 11.56 52.94 -7.26
CA PRO A 375 11.66 51.84 -8.21
C PRO A 375 12.50 50.67 -7.65
N PRO A 376 12.14 49.42 -7.97
CA PRO A 376 12.84 48.26 -7.42
C PRO A 376 14.30 48.16 -7.88
N ALA A 377 14.61 48.56 -9.12
CA ALA A 377 15.97 48.55 -9.67
C ALA A 377 16.93 49.58 -9.02
N ALA A 378 16.41 50.59 -8.32
CA ALA A 378 17.23 51.60 -7.64
C ALA A 378 17.81 51.11 -6.30
N GLN A 379 17.34 49.95 -5.82
CA GLN A 379 17.72 49.42 -4.52
C GLN A 379 18.96 48.53 -4.61
N SER A 380 19.96 48.76 -3.75
CA SER A 380 21.23 48.00 -3.78
C SER A 380 21.23 46.73 -2.93
N PHE A 381 20.14 46.43 -2.22
CA PHE A 381 20.07 45.27 -1.32
C PHE A 381 19.77 43.95 -2.03
N TRP A 382 19.43 43.99 -3.32
CA TRP A 382 19.20 42.80 -4.12
C TRP A 382 20.49 42.06 -4.38
N THR A 383 20.46 40.73 -4.24
CA THR A 383 21.62 39.87 -4.47
C THR A 383 21.73 39.52 -5.95
N VAL A 384 20.59 39.23 -6.58
CA VAL A 384 20.51 38.96 -8.02
C VAL A 384 19.28 39.68 -8.55
N THR A 385 19.44 40.39 -9.65
CA THR A 385 18.36 41.12 -10.31
C THR A 385 18.38 40.90 -11.81
N GLY A 386 17.20 40.84 -12.41
CA GLY A 386 17.04 40.92 -13.86
C GLY A 386 15.95 41.92 -14.20
N THR A 387 16.13 42.66 -15.29
CA THR A 387 15.14 43.60 -15.79
C THR A 387 15.11 43.55 -17.31
N GLY A 388 13.93 43.39 -17.89
CA GLY A 388 13.78 43.32 -19.34
C GLY A 388 12.35 43.00 -19.76
N SER A 389 12.08 43.20 -21.05
CA SER A 389 10.89 42.70 -21.75
C SER A 389 11.17 41.31 -22.33
N GLY A 390 10.13 40.49 -22.52
CA GLY A 390 10.27 39.11 -22.99
C GLY A 390 10.83 38.18 -21.90
N VAL A 391 11.75 37.29 -22.25
CA VAL A 391 12.29 36.29 -21.31
C VAL A 391 13.49 36.83 -20.54
N VAL A 392 13.32 37.02 -19.24
CA VAL A 392 14.37 37.39 -18.28
C VAL A 392 14.81 36.14 -17.52
N ARG A 393 16.13 35.92 -17.44
CA ARG A 393 16.72 34.79 -16.72
C ARG A 393 17.58 35.28 -15.56
N LEU A 394 17.39 34.68 -14.39
CA LEU A 394 18.23 34.89 -13.21
C LEU A 394 18.82 33.55 -12.78
N ASP A 395 20.13 33.41 -12.92
CA ASP A 395 20.86 32.23 -12.51
C ASP A 395 21.58 32.53 -11.19
N TRP A 396 21.44 31.65 -10.20
CA TRP A 396 22.17 31.76 -8.94
C TRP A 396 22.42 30.41 -8.29
N THR A 397 23.49 30.35 -7.50
CA THR A 397 23.77 29.20 -6.63
C THR A 397 23.13 29.43 -5.26
N PRO A 398 22.21 28.56 -4.79
CA PRO A 398 21.58 28.69 -3.48
C PRO A 398 22.61 28.77 -2.35
N ILE A 399 22.54 29.83 -1.55
CA ILE A 399 23.29 29.97 -0.29
C ILE A 399 22.30 29.75 0.85
N GLU A 400 22.73 29.09 1.93
CA GLU A 400 21.90 28.90 3.12
C GLU A 400 21.32 30.23 3.63
N GLY A 401 19.99 30.29 3.80
CA GLY A 401 19.31 31.49 4.30
C GLY A 401 17.84 31.56 3.90
N ASP A 402 17.13 32.53 4.48
CA ASP A 402 15.74 32.84 4.12
C ASP A 402 15.74 33.84 2.96
N TRP A 403 15.25 33.39 1.80
CA TRP A 403 15.21 34.19 0.58
C TRP A 403 13.78 34.56 0.20
N THR A 404 13.63 35.73 -0.41
CA THR A 404 12.37 36.20 -0.97
C THR A 404 12.60 36.61 -2.41
N VAL A 405 11.76 36.08 -3.30
CA VAL A 405 11.72 36.45 -4.71
C VAL A 405 10.61 37.47 -4.88
N VAL A 406 10.95 38.58 -5.53
CA VAL A 406 10.02 39.68 -5.80
C VAL A 406 9.95 39.90 -7.30
N LEU A 407 8.74 39.84 -7.85
CA LEU A 407 8.42 40.15 -9.23
C LEU A 407 7.57 41.43 -9.25
N MET A 408 7.97 42.43 -10.02
CA MET A 408 7.29 43.73 -10.15
C MET A 408 7.40 44.23 -11.59
N ASN A 409 6.57 45.18 -11.98
CA ASN A 409 6.85 45.95 -13.21
C ASN A 409 8.09 46.84 -13.00
N ALA A 410 8.92 46.99 -14.03
CA ALA A 410 10.19 47.72 -13.91
C ALA A 410 10.00 49.21 -13.56
N ASP A 411 8.87 49.79 -13.99
CA ASP A 411 8.45 51.17 -13.70
C ASP A 411 7.69 51.31 -12.37
N ALA A 412 7.55 50.23 -11.60
CA ALA A 412 6.77 50.15 -10.37
C ALA A 412 5.27 50.47 -10.55
N SER A 413 4.72 50.27 -11.75
CA SER A 413 3.28 50.35 -12.01
C SER A 413 2.51 49.13 -11.47
N ALA A 414 1.21 49.30 -11.21
CA ALA A 414 0.32 48.21 -10.80
C ALA A 414 -0.06 47.29 -11.98
N GLY A 415 -0.49 46.08 -11.68
CA GLY A 415 -0.88 45.08 -12.68
C GLY A 415 0.32 44.30 -13.18
N VAL A 416 0.76 43.32 -12.38
CA VAL A 416 1.85 42.41 -12.72
C VAL A 416 1.24 41.20 -13.42
N ASP A 417 1.74 40.88 -14.61
CA ASP A 417 1.38 39.68 -15.37
C ASP A 417 2.64 39.12 -16.01
N ALA A 418 3.12 37.99 -15.51
CA ALA A 418 4.25 37.28 -16.09
C ALA A 418 4.11 35.77 -15.90
N ARG A 419 4.76 35.02 -16.78
CA ARG A 419 4.86 33.56 -16.68
C ARG A 419 6.21 33.17 -16.09
N VAL A 420 6.21 32.43 -14.99
CA VAL A 420 7.42 32.06 -14.24
C VAL A 420 7.64 30.55 -14.28
N SER A 421 8.88 30.13 -14.53
CA SER A 421 9.35 28.75 -14.35
C SER A 421 10.66 28.74 -13.57
N ILE A 422 10.83 27.74 -12.71
CA ILE A 422 12.04 27.54 -11.91
C ILE A 422 12.76 26.30 -12.42
N GLY A 423 14.04 26.44 -12.73
CA GLY A 423 14.93 25.38 -13.18
C GLY A 423 16.01 25.07 -12.15
N ALA A 424 16.47 23.82 -12.10
CA ALA A 424 17.65 23.43 -11.33
C ALA A 424 18.54 22.48 -12.15
N THR A 425 19.87 22.57 -12.00
CA THR A 425 20.79 21.66 -12.72
C THR A 425 20.75 20.24 -12.17
N ALA A 426 20.45 20.09 -10.87
CA ALA A 426 20.30 18.83 -10.17
C ALA A 426 21.45 17.81 -10.42
N PRO A 427 22.72 18.16 -10.13
CA PRO A 427 23.88 17.33 -10.48
C PRO A 427 23.94 15.98 -9.76
N ALA A 428 23.19 15.82 -8.67
CA ALA A 428 23.11 14.55 -7.95
C ALA A 428 22.15 13.54 -8.59
N LEU A 429 21.30 13.95 -9.53
CA LEU A 429 20.26 13.07 -10.11
C LEU A 429 20.83 11.78 -10.72
N PRO A 430 21.94 11.81 -11.48
CA PRO A 430 22.59 10.60 -11.98
C PRO A 430 23.12 9.70 -10.87
N TRP A 431 23.67 10.28 -9.80
CA TRP A 431 24.18 9.54 -8.65
C TRP A 431 23.07 8.90 -7.83
N LEU A 432 21.95 9.61 -7.66
CA LEU A 432 20.75 9.06 -7.02
C LEU A 432 20.20 7.90 -7.85
N ALA A 433 20.07 8.06 -9.17
CA ALA A 433 19.64 6.98 -10.06
C ALA A 433 20.58 5.77 -9.96
N ALA A 434 21.89 5.98 -10.02
CA ALA A 434 22.89 4.92 -9.88
C ALA A 434 22.80 4.22 -8.51
N GLY A 435 22.58 4.99 -7.43
CA GLY A 435 22.36 4.45 -6.09
C GLY A 435 21.10 3.59 -6.00
N LEU A 436 19.98 4.06 -6.57
CA LEU A 436 18.73 3.31 -6.66
C LEU A 436 18.90 2.02 -7.48
N PHE A 437 19.59 2.08 -8.63
CA PHE A 437 19.88 0.89 -9.44
C PHE A 437 20.78 -0.11 -8.71
N THR A 438 21.82 0.36 -8.02
CA THR A 438 22.76 -0.49 -7.29
C THR A 438 22.05 -1.17 -6.11
N ALA A 439 21.33 -0.40 -5.29
CA ALA A 439 20.56 -0.95 -4.17
C ALA A 439 19.46 -1.91 -4.66
N GLY A 440 18.74 -1.53 -5.72
CA GLY A 440 17.74 -2.38 -6.37
C GLY A 440 18.35 -3.69 -6.90
N ALA A 441 19.50 -3.65 -7.57
CA ALA A 441 20.16 -4.85 -8.07
C ALA A 441 20.64 -5.78 -6.94
N VAL A 442 21.21 -5.22 -5.86
CA VAL A 442 21.67 -5.99 -4.69
C VAL A 442 20.49 -6.65 -3.98
N LEU A 443 19.42 -5.90 -3.72
CA LEU A 443 18.20 -6.45 -3.10
C LEU A 443 17.57 -7.50 -4.01
N LEU A 444 17.49 -7.28 -5.32
CA LEU A 444 16.94 -8.26 -6.25
C LEU A 444 17.76 -9.56 -6.22
N ALA A 445 19.09 -9.47 -6.29
CA ALA A 445 19.97 -10.63 -6.22
C ALA A 445 19.83 -11.38 -4.88
N GLY A 446 19.81 -10.66 -3.75
CA GLY A 446 19.63 -11.24 -2.42
C GLY A 446 18.25 -11.89 -2.24
N GLY A 447 17.20 -11.22 -2.68
CA GLY A 447 15.82 -11.72 -2.65
C GLY A 447 15.66 -12.99 -3.49
N VAL A 448 16.18 -12.97 -4.73
CA VAL A 448 16.18 -14.15 -5.61
C VAL A 448 17.01 -15.29 -5.00
N ALA A 449 18.17 -15.01 -4.43
CA ALA A 449 19.00 -16.04 -3.78
C ALA A 449 18.28 -16.69 -2.58
N LEU A 450 17.56 -15.91 -1.77
CA LEU A 450 16.74 -16.42 -0.66
C LEU A 450 15.58 -17.30 -1.17
N VAL A 451 14.87 -16.83 -2.20
CA VAL A 451 13.76 -17.57 -2.84
C VAL A 451 14.26 -18.88 -3.43
N VAL A 452 15.33 -18.83 -4.23
CA VAL A 452 15.93 -20.01 -4.89
C VAL A 452 16.54 -20.95 -3.87
N GLY A 453 17.17 -20.44 -2.81
CA GLY A 453 17.75 -21.25 -1.73
C GLY A 453 16.68 -21.98 -0.90
N ALA A 454 15.58 -21.30 -0.56
CA ALA A 454 14.42 -21.90 0.09
C ALA A 454 13.76 -22.96 -0.81
N ALA A 455 13.71 -22.71 -2.12
CA ALA A 455 13.15 -23.61 -3.11
C ALA A 455 14.03 -24.87 -3.34
N ARG A 456 15.32 -24.71 -3.66
CA ARG A 456 16.19 -25.84 -4.09
C ARG A 456 16.43 -26.90 -3.02
N ARG A 457 16.38 -26.54 -1.74
CA ARG A 457 16.58 -27.48 -0.62
C ARG A 457 15.32 -28.28 -0.24
N ALA A 458 14.23 -28.08 -0.98
CA ALA A 458 13.00 -28.85 -0.87
C ALA A 458 12.90 -30.01 -1.88
N THR A 459 13.88 -30.16 -2.79
CA THR A 459 13.90 -31.23 -3.78
C THR A 459 14.69 -32.44 -3.23
N PRO A 460 14.17 -33.68 -3.27
CA PRO A 460 14.95 -34.86 -2.91
C PRO A 460 16.01 -35.13 -3.98
N ASN A 461 17.29 -35.19 -3.60
CA ASN A 461 18.31 -35.83 -4.43
C ASN A 461 18.08 -37.34 -4.36
N HIS A 462 17.61 -37.95 -5.45
CA HIS A 462 17.59 -39.41 -5.59
C HIS A 462 18.96 -39.84 -6.14
N PRO A 463 19.85 -40.49 -5.36
CA PRO A 463 20.97 -41.20 -5.98
C PRO A 463 20.40 -42.47 -6.63
N LEU A 464 20.69 -42.64 -7.92
CA LEU A 464 20.42 -43.88 -8.64
C LEU A 464 21.24 -45.00 -7.98
N ARG A 465 20.59 -45.85 -7.19
CA ARG A 465 21.19 -47.10 -6.71
C ARG A 465 21.10 -48.09 -7.87
N THR A 466 22.21 -48.27 -8.56
CA THR A 466 22.45 -49.39 -9.49
C THR A 466 22.05 -50.70 -8.79
N ALA A 467 21.13 -51.44 -9.41
CA ALA A 467 20.76 -52.78 -8.98
C ALA A 467 21.96 -53.70 -9.20
N GLN A 468 22.57 -54.15 -8.10
CA GLN A 468 23.45 -55.30 -8.09
C GLN A 468 22.55 -56.53 -8.05
N VAL A 469 22.62 -57.33 -9.11
CA VAL A 469 22.06 -58.68 -9.19
C VAL A 469 22.96 -59.56 -8.32
N ASP A 470 22.43 -60.03 -7.20
CA ASP A 470 23.02 -61.16 -6.47
C ASP A 470 22.10 -62.37 -6.73
N ASP A 471 22.66 -63.34 -7.46
CA ASP A 471 22.19 -64.71 -7.58
C ASP A 471 22.22 -65.39 -6.21
N GLU A 472 21.09 -65.97 -5.74
CA GLU A 472 21.03 -67.12 -4.83
C GLU A 472 19.56 -67.40 -4.42
N GLU A 473 18.93 -68.42 -5.02
CA GLU A 473 18.05 -69.42 -4.38
C GLU A 473 17.32 -70.24 -5.45
N GLU A 474 18.02 -71.22 -6.01
CA GLU A 474 17.37 -72.36 -6.69
C GLU A 474 17.96 -73.65 -6.10
N ASP A 475 17.62 -73.94 -4.85
CA ASP A 475 17.67 -75.30 -4.35
C ASP A 475 16.55 -75.53 -3.31
N HIS A 476 15.96 -76.72 -3.35
CA HIS A 476 14.85 -77.21 -2.52
C HIS A 476 13.40 -77.00 -3.01
N VAL A 477 13.00 -77.74 -4.05
CA VAL A 477 11.79 -78.59 -3.93
C VAL A 477 12.03 -79.94 -4.64
N ARG A 478 12.51 -80.92 -3.86
CA ARG A 478 12.37 -82.34 -4.15
C ARG A 478 11.57 -82.95 -3.01
N LYS A 479 10.25 -83.07 -3.17
CA LYS A 479 9.40 -84.13 -2.61
C LYS A 479 7.98 -84.03 -3.12
#